data_AF-A0A0T7SBV5-F1
#
_entry.id   AF-A0A0T7SBV5-F1
#
_cell.length_a   1.000
_cell.length_b   1.000
_cell.length_c   1.000
_cell.angle_alpha   90.00
_cell.angle_beta   90.00
_cell.angle_gamma   90.00
#
_symmetry.space_group_name_H-M   'P 1'
#
loop_
_entity.id
_entity.type
_entity.pdbx_description
1 polymer ?
#
loop_
_entity_poly.entity_id
_entity_poly.type
_entity_poly.pdbx_seq_one_letter_code
_entity_poly.pdbx_strand_id
1 'polypeptide(L)'
;MNKENLANMKLKPFVKWAGGKTQFLEIINLLLPEKYNTFIEPFAGGGAVFLSIQPNKAVINDINCELIITYQTIKKQPKQLLKLLGEYEKNHSKDFYETLRSQEPNNLTELGIAARFIYLNKTGYNGLYRVNSRGGFNVPWGKRDKAKLFDRENILAISEYLNKNEVEILNQDYQKLLPLIKENDFLFVDPPYDDDGFGFFTAYTANGFTRENQKELAQFLKKCEKQGAKWLLTNHATAFIKDLYQDYWQFSFKAQRFINCRGDKRVGATQEIFIGNYQLKLTEQQKKKLEFYQWFDSIQITNLDLSQLVNWKKIESNLLTYETSLFILNGLICASKEELTVRIERIWQEEPQTFQILPYLLAIRDHENLAWLDKENLEYWEELNLEKVKKLIFDSGLGEYLTNGQIKDLKDYCLGIEVGLGTHGRKNIGGKVMERTIEILLVQHGIEYQKQVPVNFQVNGKKIFDFQIKAKDKDYYLETSFFNTAGSKVQEVIRSYSGVLQKAQNNEINFLWILDGKGLKSCKELLKDTYQKNKDFMFTISGFKRWLVKK
;
A
#
# COMPACT_ATOMS: atom_id res chain seq x y z
N MET A 1 14.00 23.01 23.50
CA MET A 1 13.09 23.61 22.50
C MET A 1 12.19 24.60 23.22
N ASN A 2 12.13 25.87 22.76
CA ASN A 2 11.33 26.93 23.40
C ASN A 2 9.83 26.75 23.10
N LYS A 3 8.94 27.33 23.91
CA LYS A 3 7.46 27.26 23.74
C LYS A 3 6.99 27.70 22.35
N GLU A 4 7.68 28.62 21.70
CA GLU A 4 7.36 29.07 20.33
C GLU A 4 7.50 27.96 19.28
N ASN A 5 8.44 27.01 19.46
CA ASN A 5 8.62 25.91 18.51
C ASN A 5 7.52 24.83 18.60
N LEU A 6 6.82 24.71 19.74
CA LEU A 6 5.72 23.76 19.91
C LEU A 6 4.42 24.26 19.25
N ALA A 7 4.21 25.59 19.19
CA ALA A 7 3.01 26.19 18.62
C ALA A 7 2.88 25.99 17.09
N ASN A 8 4.02 25.88 16.38
CA ASN A 8 4.06 25.69 14.92
C ASN A 8 4.23 24.22 14.49
N MET A 9 4.15 23.28 15.45
CA MET A 9 4.31 21.85 15.16
C MET A 9 3.03 21.28 14.56
N LYS A 10 3.15 20.58 13.42
CA LYS A 10 2.04 19.84 12.82
C LYS A 10 1.63 18.67 13.72
N LEU A 11 0.46 18.76 14.34
CA LEU A 11 -0.01 17.76 15.30
C LEU A 11 -0.45 16.48 14.60
N LYS A 12 -0.32 15.34 15.30
CA LYS A 12 -0.69 14.02 14.80
C LYS A 12 -1.53 13.26 15.85
N PRO A 13 -2.42 12.34 15.43
CA PRO A 13 -3.12 11.45 16.35
C PRO A 13 -2.19 10.74 17.33
N PHE A 14 -2.54 10.75 18.63
CA PHE A 14 -1.75 10.07 19.67
C PHE A 14 -2.01 8.56 19.69
N VAL A 15 -3.14 8.08 19.18
CA VAL A 15 -3.48 6.65 19.03
C VAL A 15 -3.65 6.23 17.57
N LYS A 16 -3.55 4.92 17.31
CA LYS A 16 -4.04 4.34 16.05
C LYS A 16 -5.55 4.22 16.16
N TRP A 17 -6.28 4.66 15.14
CA TRP A 17 -7.74 4.59 15.14
C TRP A 17 -8.24 3.98 13.84
N ALA A 18 -9.22 3.09 13.95
CA ALA A 18 -9.88 2.55 12.76
C ALA A 18 -10.54 3.71 12.00
N GLY A 19 -10.36 3.74 10.67
CA GLY A 19 -10.89 4.83 9.84
C GLY A 19 -10.07 6.12 9.84
N GLY A 20 -8.92 6.19 10.52
CA GLY A 20 -8.10 7.41 10.61
C GLY A 20 -7.82 8.08 9.26
N LYS A 21 -8.23 9.34 9.12
CA LYS A 21 -8.23 10.10 7.87
C LYS A 21 -6.89 10.74 7.48
N THR A 22 -5.79 10.33 8.11
CA THR A 22 -4.44 10.87 7.84
C THR A 22 -4.06 10.79 6.35
N GLN A 23 -4.46 9.72 5.66
CA GLN A 23 -4.19 9.53 4.23
C GLN A 23 -5.01 10.47 3.31
N PHE A 24 -6.10 11.05 3.81
CA PHE A 24 -6.99 11.92 3.04
C PHE A 24 -6.94 13.38 3.46
N LEU A 25 -6.04 13.76 4.39
CA LEU A 25 -5.93 15.14 4.88
C LEU A 25 -5.73 16.16 3.76
N GLU A 26 -4.97 15.81 2.72
CA GLU A 26 -4.78 16.71 1.57
C GLU A 26 -6.07 16.92 0.78
N ILE A 27 -6.90 15.89 0.62
CA ILE A 27 -8.20 16.00 -0.04
C ILE A 27 -9.15 16.78 0.86
N ILE A 28 -9.26 16.41 2.14
CA ILE A 28 -10.13 17.07 3.12
C ILE A 28 -9.81 18.56 3.20
N ASN A 29 -8.54 18.94 3.27
CA ASN A 29 -8.11 20.34 3.30
C ASN A 29 -8.52 21.11 2.03
N LEU A 30 -8.60 20.46 0.86
CA LEU A 30 -9.11 21.09 -0.37
C LEU A 30 -10.64 21.26 -0.36
N LEU A 31 -11.33 20.44 0.44
CA LEU A 31 -12.79 20.43 0.55
C LEU A 31 -13.31 21.27 1.72
N LEU A 32 -12.45 21.79 2.61
CA LEU A 32 -12.88 22.68 3.68
C LEU A 32 -13.54 23.95 3.11
N PRO A 33 -14.61 24.46 3.75
CA PRO A 33 -15.15 25.76 3.39
C PRO A 33 -14.11 26.86 3.67
N GLU A 34 -14.06 27.88 2.82
CA GLU A 34 -13.12 29.01 2.96
C GLU A 34 -13.23 29.74 4.31
N LYS A 35 -14.46 29.80 4.85
CA LYS A 35 -14.79 30.43 6.13
C LYS A 35 -15.83 29.61 6.87
N TYR A 36 -15.61 29.48 8.18
CA TYR A 36 -16.50 28.89 9.16
C TYR A 36 -16.21 29.50 10.54
N ASN A 37 -17.19 29.44 11.45
CA ASN A 37 -17.10 30.00 12.80
C ASN A 37 -16.44 28.99 13.75
N THR A 38 -17.08 27.85 13.97
CA THR A 38 -16.61 26.77 14.85
C THR A 38 -16.43 25.48 14.05
N PHE A 39 -15.31 24.80 14.25
CA PHE A 39 -15.09 23.46 13.70
C PHE A 39 -15.66 22.39 14.63
N ILE A 40 -16.51 21.50 14.13
CA ILE A 40 -17.19 20.50 14.94
C ILE A 40 -16.89 19.11 14.37
N GLU A 41 -16.39 18.19 15.20
CA GLU A 41 -16.14 16.80 14.82
C GLU A 41 -16.98 15.87 15.71
N PRO A 42 -18.21 15.49 15.27
CA PRO A 42 -19.12 14.67 16.09
C PRO A 42 -18.62 13.26 16.39
N PHE A 43 -17.71 12.75 15.56
CA PHE A 43 -17.09 11.43 15.60
C PHE A 43 -15.56 11.60 15.55
N ALA A 44 -14.98 12.21 16.59
CA ALA A 44 -13.58 12.63 16.59
C ALA A 44 -12.60 11.48 16.39
N GLY A 45 -12.84 10.31 17.00
CA GLY A 45 -11.92 9.19 16.97
C GLY A 45 -10.48 9.61 17.35
N GLY A 46 -9.50 9.24 16.53
CA GLY A 46 -8.11 9.69 16.72
C GLY A 46 -7.84 11.18 16.44
N GLY A 47 -8.83 11.93 15.96
CA GLY A 47 -8.80 13.36 15.68
C GLY A 47 -7.83 13.77 14.58
N ALA A 48 -7.65 12.93 13.55
CA ALA A 48 -6.67 13.17 12.50
C ALA A 48 -6.94 14.48 11.74
N VAL A 49 -8.23 14.81 11.52
CA VAL A 49 -8.65 16.01 10.80
C VAL A 49 -8.56 17.23 11.71
N PHE A 50 -9.23 17.20 12.86
CA PHE A 50 -9.10 18.22 13.91
C PHE A 50 -7.64 18.63 14.20
N LEU A 51 -6.77 17.66 14.50
CA LEU A 51 -5.37 17.92 14.82
C LEU A 51 -4.55 18.40 13.61
N SER A 52 -4.96 18.10 12.38
CA SER A 52 -4.26 18.62 11.19
C SER A 52 -4.70 20.04 10.83
N ILE A 53 -5.95 20.42 11.13
CA ILE A 53 -6.49 21.76 10.84
C ILE A 53 -6.11 22.74 11.94
N GLN A 54 -6.09 22.29 13.20
CA GLN A 54 -5.80 23.10 14.38
C GLN A 54 -6.65 24.38 14.47
N PRO A 55 -8.00 24.29 14.35
CA PRO A 55 -8.88 25.45 14.43
C PRO A 55 -8.75 26.19 15.78
N ASN A 56 -8.92 27.52 15.76
CA ASN A 56 -8.89 28.34 16.98
C ASN A 56 -10.10 28.08 17.89
N LYS A 57 -11.23 27.67 17.30
CA LYS A 57 -12.46 27.34 18.00
C LYS A 57 -13.03 26.02 17.49
N ALA A 58 -13.21 25.06 18.39
CA ALA A 58 -13.69 23.73 18.01
C ALA A 58 -14.47 23.00 19.09
N VAL A 59 -15.33 22.08 18.65
CA VAL A 59 -16.02 21.09 19.48
C VAL A 59 -15.66 19.71 18.96
N ILE A 60 -14.99 18.90 19.77
CA ILE A 60 -14.76 17.48 19.45
C ILE A 60 -15.66 16.62 20.33
N ASN A 61 -16.28 15.61 19.72
CA ASN A 61 -17.15 14.67 20.40
C ASN A 61 -16.86 13.24 19.94
N ASP A 62 -17.02 12.28 20.85
CA ASP A 62 -17.06 10.86 20.50
C ASP A 62 -17.88 10.11 21.55
N ILE A 63 -18.50 9.00 21.14
CA ILE A 63 -19.24 8.14 22.06
C ILE A 63 -18.29 7.35 22.99
N ASN A 64 -17.04 7.15 22.58
CA ASN A 64 -16.03 6.43 23.34
C ASN A 64 -15.52 7.26 24.54
N CYS A 65 -15.95 6.88 25.74
CA CYS A 65 -15.57 7.59 26.96
C CYS A 65 -14.06 7.52 27.28
N GLU A 66 -13.40 6.38 27.10
CA GLU A 66 -11.96 6.23 27.36
C GLU A 66 -11.13 7.15 26.45
N LEU A 67 -11.53 7.28 25.18
CA LEU A 67 -10.91 8.20 24.22
C LEU A 67 -11.06 9.67 24.68
N ILE A 68 -12.27 10.08 25.06
CA ILE A 68 -12.53 11.46 25.50
C ILE A 68 -11.80 11.78 26.81
N ILE A 69 -11.80 10.87 27.77
CA ILE A 69 -11.00 10.99 29.01
C ILE A 69 -9.51 11.13 28.68
N THR A 70 -9.03 10.43 27.64
CA THR A 70 -7.64 10.56 27.20
C THR A 70 -7.34 11.96 26.63
N TYR A 71 -8.21 12.52 25.79
CA TYR A 71 -8.08 13.91 25.31
C TYR A 71 -8.07 14.92 26.48
N GLN A 72 -8.99 14.77 27.42
CA GLN A 72 -9.08 15.62 28.61
C GLN A 72 -7.83 15.49 29.49
N THR A 73 -7.30 14.28 29.67
CA THR A 73 -6.07 14.02 30.41
C THR A 73 -4.85 14.65 29.74
N ILE A 74 -4.73 14.58 28.41
CA ILE A 74 -3.68 15.26 27.65
C ILE A 74 -3.80 16.79 27.85
N LYS A 75 -5.02 17.34 27.86
CA LYS A 75 -5.25 18.78 28.11
C LYS A 75 -4.82 19.18 29.53
N LYS A 76 -5.23 18.44 30.56
CA LYS A 76 -5.05 18.80 31.98
C LYS A 76 -3.64 18.47 32.53
N GLN A 77 -3.11 17.28 32.21
CA GLN A 77 -1.96 16.70 32.92
C GLN A 77 -1.01 15.88 32.01
N PRO A 78 -0.49 16.48 30.92
CA PRO A 78 0.30 15.75 29.92
C PRO A 78 1.61 15.18 30.49
N LYS A 79 2.23 15.86 31.45
CA LYS A 79 3.51 15.44 32.04
C LYS A 79 3.35 14.21 32.92
N GLN A 80 2.29 14.14 33.72
CA GLN A 80 1.96 12.95 34.52
C GLN A 80 1.67 11.75 33.61
N LEU A 81 0.91 11.98 32.53
CA LEU A 81 0.61 10.93 31.55
C LEU A 81 1.88 10.37 30.90
N LEU A 82 2.78 11.24 30.44
CA LEU A 82 4.06 10.84 29.86
C LEU A 82 4.94 10.05 30.84
N LYS A 83 4.95 10.43 32.12
CA LYS A 83 5.68 9.69 33.16
C LYS A 83 5.13 8.27 33.32
N LEU A 84 3.80 8.14 33.47
CA LEU A 84 3.15 6.84 33.65
C LEU A 84 3.29 5.95 32.41
N LEU A 85 3.18 6.51 31.21
CA LEU A 85 3.44 5.76 29.97
C LEU A 85 4.89 5.28 29.89
N GLY A 86 5.86 6.08 30.34
CA GLY A 86 7.26 5.64 30.43
C GLY A 86 7.48 4.48 31.42
N GLU A 87 6.71 4.44 32.51
CA GLU A 87 6.69 3.29 33.44
C GLU A 87 6.07 2.05 32.77
N TYR A 88 5.02 2.22 31.96
CA TYR A 88 4.40 1.13 31.20
C TYR A 88 5.31 0.58 30.10
N GLU A 89 6.12 1.42 29.43
CA GLU A 89 7.13 0.98 28.46
C GLU A 89 8.19 0.09 29.12
N LYS A 90 8.64 0.45 30.33
CA LYS A 90 9.63 -0.34 31.09
C LYS A 90 9.10 -1.71 31.54
N ASN A 91 7.82 -1.79 31.88
CA ASN A 91 7.17 -3.02 32.35
C ASN A 91 6.50 -3.81 31.21
N HIS A 92 6.74 -3.45 29.95
CA HIS A 92 6.05 -4.04 28.81
C HIS A 92 6.32 -5.55 28.71
N SER A 93 5.28 -6.34 28.94
CA SER A 93 5.28 -7.79 28.76
C SER A 93 3.88 -8.26 28.38
N LYS A 94 3.77 -9.52 27.94
CA LYS A 94 2.45 -10.14 27.68
C LYS A 94 1.59 -10.15 28.96
N ASP A 95 2.17 -10.50 30.10
CA ASP A 95 1.44 -10.59 31.36
C ASP A 95 0.99 -9.20 31.85
N PHE A 96 1.84 -8.19 31.66
CA PHE A 96 1.47 -6.81 31.96
C PHE A 96 0.32 -6.32 31.07
N TYR A 97 0.31 -6.70 29.78
CA TYR A 97 -0.81 -6.42 28.89
C TYR A 97 -2.11 -7.06 29.33
N GLU A 98 -2.09 -8.35 29.65
CA GLU A 98 -3.28 -9.06 30.10
C GLU A 98 -3.81 -8.50 31.42
N THR A 99 -2.90 -8.12 32.34
CA THR A 99 -3.24 -7.46 33.60
C THR A 99 -3.97 -6.14 33.35
N LEU A 100 -3.38 -5.22 32.57
CA LEU A 100 -4.03 -3.95 32.24
C LEU A 100 -5.33 -4.17 31.47
N ARG A 101 -5.39 -5.16 30.55
CA ARG A 101 -6.59 -5.47 29.78
C ARG A 101 -7.75 -5.90 30.67
N SER A 102 -7.49 -6.68 31.71
CA SER A 102 -8.50 -7.13 32.67
C SER A 102 -9.01 -6.05 33.63
N GLN A 103 -8.35 -4.89 33.71
CA GLN A 103 -8.81 -3.80 34.58
C GLN A 103 -10.09 -3.16 34.02
N GLU A 104 -11.06 -2.95 34.90
CA GLU A 104 -12.28 -2.20 34.62
C GLU A 104 -11.98 -0.70 34.65
N PRO A 105 -12.24 0.07 33.56
CA PRO A 105 -11.94 1.50 33.51
C PRO A 105 -12.55 2.32 34.66
N ASN A 106 -13.74 1.94 35.12
CA ASN A 106 -14.45 2.63 36.21
C ASN A 106 -13.72 2.59 37.57
N ASN A 107 -12.74 1.69 37.73
CA ASN A 107 -11.93 1.58 38.96
C ASN A 107 -10.61 2.36 38.86
N LEU A 108 -10.37 3.08 37.77
CA LEU A 108 -9.14 3.81 37.51
C LEU A 108 -9.36 5.33 37.57
N THR A 109 -8.30 6.06 37.91
CA THR A 109 -8.29 7.52 37.77
C THR A 109 -8.31 7.92 36.29
N GLU A 110 -8.71 9.16 35.96
CA GLU A 110 -8.63 9.68 34.57
C GLU A 110 -7.24 9.45 33.94
N LEU A 111 -6.18 9.66 34.74
CA LEU A 111 -4.79 9.40 34.34
C LEU A 111 -4.54 7.92 34.02
N GLY A 112 -5.04 7.01 34.86
CA GLY A 112 -4.93 5.57 34.68
C GLY A 112 -5.71 5.08 33.46
N ILE A 113 -6.92 5.57 33.25
CA ILE A 113 -7.74 5.28 32.06
C ILE A 113 -6.99 5.69 30.79
N ALA A 114 -6.48 6.92 30.75
CA ALA A 114 -5.75 7.43 29.59
C ALA A 114 -4.48 6.64 29.28
N ALA A 115 -3.68 6.33 30.31
CA ALA A 115 -2.45 5.55 30.15
C ALA A 115 -2.74 4.12 29.70
N ARG A 116 -3.73 3.46 30.32
CA ARG A 116 -4.20 2.12 29.95
C ARG A 116 -4.70 2.10 28.51
N PHE A 117 -5.54 3.06 28.12
CA PHE A 117 -6.10 3.16 26.77
C PHE A 117 -4.99 3.28 25.71
N ILE A 118 -4.04 4.20 25.88
CA ILE A 118 -2.91 4.37 24.96
C ILE A 118 -2.06 3.09 24.92
N TYR A 119 -1.77 2.48 26.07
CA TYR A 119 -1.00 1.23 26.13
C TYR A 119 -1.66 0.11 25.35
N LEU A 120 -2.94 -0.17 25.63
CA LEU A 120 -3.69 -1.24 24.98
C LEU A 120 -3.82 -1.00 23.47
N ASN A 121 -4.03 0.25 23.05
CA ASN A 121 -4.06 0.62 21.64
C ASN A 121 -2.71 0.41 20.94
N LYS A 122 -1.60 0.80 21.56
CA LYS A 122 -0.29 0.73 20.91
C LYS A 122 0.28 -0.68 20.89
N THR A 123 -0.09 -1.52 21.86
CA THR A 123 0.49 -2.86 22.05
C THR A 123 -0.45 -4.00 21.68
N GLY A 124 -1.76 -3.74 21.58
CA GLY A 124 -2.76 -4.68 21.10
C GLY A 124 -2.71 -4.93 19.60
N TYR A 125 -3.37 -6.01 19.17
CA TYR A 125 -3.44 -6.43 17.77
C TYR A 125 -3.98 -5.31 16.86
N ASN A 126 -3.17 -4.92 15.87
CA ASN A 126 -3.43 -3.84 14.90
C ASN A 126 -3.81 -2.46 15.47
N GLY A 127 -3.70 -2.26 16.79
CA GLY A 127 -4.20 -1.06 17.47
C GLY A 127 -5.69 -0.83 17.28
N LEU A 128 -6.46 -1.92 17.26
CA LEU A 128 -7.91 -1.86 17.30
C LEU A 128 -8.38 -1.39 18.68
N TYR A 129 -9.55 -0.76 18.71
CA TYR A 129 -10.35 -0.61 19.92
C TYR A 129 -11.62 -1.44 19.74
N ARG A 130 -11.83 -2.42 20.61
CA ARG A 130 -13.00 -3.32 20.54
C ARG A 130 -13.41 -3.72 21.95
N VAL A 131 -14.71 -3.64 22.20
CA VAL A 131 -15.35 -4.06 23.45
C VAL A 131 -16.29 -5.23 23.19
N ASN A 132 -16.52 -6.04 24.22
CA ASN A 132 -17.53 -7.09 24.19
C ASN A 132 -18.93 -6.52 24.52
N SER A 133 -19.96 -7.36 24.51
CA SER A 133 -21.34 -6.96 24.85
C SER A 133 -21.52 -6.42 26.27
N ARG A 134 -20.54 -6.66 27.17
CA ARG A 134 -20.50 -6.13 28.54
C ARG A 134 -19.66 -4.84 28.65
N GLY A 135 -19.19 -4.28 27.55
CA GLY A 135 -18.37 -3.07 27.52
C GLY A 135 -16.87 -3.28 27.80
N GLY A 136 -16.44 -4.50 28.10
CA GLY A 136 -15.05 -4.81 28.42
C GLY A 136 -14.16 -4.91 27.16
N PHE A 137 -13.00 -4.26 27.18
CA PHE A 137 -12.01 -4.29 26.09
C PHE A 137 -11.50 -5.72 25.83
N ASN A 138 -11.54 -6.18 24.56
CA ASN A 138 -11.26 -7.58 24.21
C ASN A 138 -10.31 -7.77 23.01
N VAL A 139 -9.44 -6.80 22.74
CA VAL A 139 -8.40 -6.95 21.71
C VAL A 139 -7.25 -7.80 22.29
N PRO A 140 -6.74 -8.82 21.57
CA PRO A 140 -5.65 -9.65 22.05
C PRO A 140 -4.29 -8.93 21.92
N TRP A 141 -3.30 -9.47 22.62
CA TRP A 141 -1.91 -9.03 22.54
C TRP A 141 -1.37 -8.98 21.11
N GLY A 142 -0.68 -7.90 20.75
CA GLY A 142 -0.16 -7.66 19.41
C GLY A 142 1.20 -8.29 19.09
N LYS A 143 1.79 -9.08 20.01
CA LYS A 143 3.11 -9.75 19.84
C LYS A 143 4.22 -8.79 19.42
N ARG A 144 4.37 -7.67 20.14
CA ARG A 144 5.45 -6.71 19.91
C ARG A 144 6.50 -6.84 21.00
N ASP A 145 7.77 -6.84 20.61
CA ASP A 145 8.90 -6.94 21.56
C ASP A 145 9.21 -5.60 22.24
N LYS A 146 8.87 -4.48 21.59
CA LYS A 146 9.06 -3.13 22.11
C LYS A 146 7.78 -2.32 22.01
N ALA A 147 7.42 -1.65 23.10
CA ALA A 147 6.36 -0.65 23.12
C ALA A 147 6.95 0.74 22.81
N LYS A 148 6.51 1.34 21.70
CA LYS A 148 6.61 2.79 21.50
C LYS A 148 5.22 3.38 21.70
N LEU A 149 4.94 3.85 22.91
CA LEU A 149 3.60 4.25 23.33
C LEU A 149 3.26 5.68 22.92
N PHE A 150 4.24 6.58 22.95
CA PHE A 150 4.00 7.99 22.73
C PHE A 150 5.11 8.68 21.92
N ASP A 151 4.77 9.89 21.47
CA ASP A 151 5.71 10.90 21.00
C ASP A 151 5.60 12.07 22.00
N ARG A 152 6.69 12.33 22.73
CA ARG A 152 6.71 13.30 23.83
C ARG A 152 6.39 14.69 23.34
N GLU A 153 6.98 15.10 22.22
CA GLU A 153 6.81 16.44 21.66
C GLU A 153 5.38 16.62 21.15
N ASN A 154 4.85 15.60 20.46
CA ASN A 154 3.48 15.65 19.95
C ASN A 154 2.43 15.73 21.08
N ILE A 155 2.57 14.96 22.17
CA ILE A 155 1.61 15.04 23.31
C ILE A 155 1.65 16.42 23.98
N LEU A 156 2.84 16.99 24.18
CA LEU A 156 2.98 18.32 24.77
C LEU A 156 2.42 19.40 23.84
N ALA A 157 2.66 19.31 22.53
CA ALA A 157 2.13 20.23 21.55
C ALA A 157 0.60 20.17 21.45
N ILE A 158 0.00 18.96 21.50
CA ILE A 158 -1.47 18.80 21.58
C ILE A 158 -2.01 19.46 22.85
N SER A 159 -1.39 19.21 24.01
CA SER A 159 -1.82 19.84 25.27
C SER A 159 -1.77 21.36 25.21
N GLU A 160 -0.68 21.92 24.66
CA GLU A 160 -0.54 23.37 24.50
C GLU A 160 -1.60 23.95 23.56
N TYR A 161 -1.84 23.30 22.41
CA TYR A 161 -2.88 23.69 21.47
C TYR A 161 -4.28 23.67 22.11
N LEU A 162 -4.64 22.61 22.82
CA LEU A 162 -5.95 22.45 23.48
C LEU A 162 -6.22 23.48 24.60
N ASN A 163 -5.16 24.02 25.21
CA ASN A 163 -5.24 25.01 26.28
C ASN A 163 -5.17 26.45 25.78
N LYS A 164 -4.50 26.70 24.64
CA LYS A 164 -4.41 28.03 24.03
C LYS A 164 -5.64 28.42 23.20
N ASN A 165 -6.41 27.44 22.76
CA ASN A 165 -7.55 27.62 21.85
C ASN A 165 -8.88 27.26 22.54
N GLU A 166 -9.98 27.75 21.98
CA GLU A 166 -11.34 27.47 22.43
C GLU A 166 -11.78 26.07 21.98
N VAL A 167 -11.25 25.03 22.63
CA VAL A 167 -11.61 23.64 22.34
C VAL A 167 -12.46 23.03 23.44
N GLU A 168 -13.71 22.71 23.08
CA GLU A 168 -14.66 21.94 23.88
C GLU A 168 -14.55 20.45 23.55
N ILE A 169 -14.49 19.60 24.59
CA ILE A 169 -14.29 18.15 24.46
C ILE A 169 -15.46 17.44 25.14
N LEU A 170 -16.32 16.80 24.35
CA LEU A 170 -17.60 16.23 24.79
C LEU A 170 -17.62 14.71 24.62
N ASN A 171 -18.37 14.04 25.49
CA ASN A 171 -18.66 12.60 25.39
C ASN A 171 -20.16 12.38 25.44
N GLN A 172 -20.80 12.45 24.28
CA GLN A 172 -22.24 12.27 24.14
C GLN A 172 -22.62 11.70 22.77
N ASP A 173 -23.89 11.26 22.65
CA ASP A 173 -24.46 10.94 21.35
C ASP A 173 -24.43 12.17 20.44
N TYR A 174 -24.06 11.99 19.17
CA TYR A 174 -23.88 13.07 18.20
C TYR A 174 -25.14 13.93 18.03
N GLN A 175 -26.33 13.35 18.22
CA GLN A 175 -27.59 14.07 18.09
C GLN A 175 -27.74 15.17 19.16
N LYS A 176 -27.11 14.99 20.33
CA LYS A 176 -27.13 15.96 21.43
C LYS A 176 -26.30 17.22 21.13
N LEU A 177 -25.51 17.23 20.05
CA LEU A 177 -24.78 18.41 19.61
C LEU A 177 -25.68 19.44 18.90
N LEU A 178 -26.89 19.05 18.47
CA LEU A 178 -27.77 19.92 17.68
C LEU A 178 -28.05 21.30 18.31
N PRO A 179 -28.24 21.46 19.64
CA PRO A 179 -28.44 22.77 20.26
C PRO A 179 -27.18 23.65 20.29
N LEU A 180 -25.99 23.07 20.13
CA LEU A 180 -24.72 23.78 20.15
C LEU A 180 -24.33 24.33 18.77
N ILE A 181 -24.87 23.73 17.71
CA ILE A 181 -24.56 24.06 16.31
C ILE A 181 -25.27 25.36 15.94
N LYS A 182 -24.52 26.28 15.32
CA LYS A 182 -25.00 27.60 14.91
C LYS A 182 -24.73 27.86 13.43
N GLU A 183 -25.30 28.95 12.95
CA GLU A 183 -25.08 29.43 11.59
C GLU A 183 -23.58 29.61 11.30
N ASN A 184 -23.16 29.18 10.11
CA ASN A 184 -21.78 29.22 9.63
C ASN A 184 -20.77 28.37 10.42
N ASP A 185 -21.20 27.49 11.33
CA ASP A 185 -20.35 26.41 11.83
C ASP A 185 -20.06 25.39 10.74
N PHE A 186 -18.97 24.64 10.90
CA PHE A 186 -18.57 23.57 9.98
C PHE A 186 -18.39 22.25 10.70
N LEU A 187 -19.14 21.23 10.28
CA LEU A 187 -19.04 19.88 10.79
C LEU A 187 -18.20 19.00 9.86
N PHE A 188 -17.17 18.36 10.38
CA PHE A 188 -16.53 17.22 9.73
C PHE A 188 -17.07 15.91 10.32
N VAL A 189 -17.72 15.11 9.48
CA VAL A 189 -18.53 13.97 9.92
C VAL A 189 -17.93 12.67 9.37
N ASP A 190 -17.39 11.84 10.25
CA ASP A 190 -16.74 10.57 9.91
C ASP A 190 -17.33 9.43 10.75
N PRO A 191 -18.59 9.02 10.47
CA PRO A 191 -19.25 7.98 11.25
C PRO A 191 -18.62 6.62 10.97
N PRO A 192 -18.96 5.56 11.72
CA PRO A 192 -18.71 4.21 11.26
C PRO A 192 -19.38 3.98 9.89
N TYR A 193 -18.64 3.40 8.94
CA TYR A 193 -19.08 3.31 7.53
C TYR A 193 -20.15 2.24 7.30
N ASP A 194 -20.97 2.46 6.27
CA ASP A 194 -21.83 1.41 5.72
C ASP A 194 -20.98 0.27 5.16
N ASP A 195 -21.41 -0.98 5.37
CA ASP A 195 -20.81 -2.16 4.78
C ASP A 195 -21.73 -2.63 3.64
N ASP A 196 -21.17 -2.91 2.46
CA ASP A 196 -21.93 -3.37 1.30
C ASP A 196 -22.34 -4.84 1.40
N GLY A 197 -21.97 -5.51 2.50
CA GLY A 197 -22.36 -6.88 2.81
C GLY A 197 -21.50 -7.94 2.10
N PHE A 198 -20.49 -7.54 1.33
CA PHE A 198 -19.54 -8.46 0.68
C PHE A 198 -18.29 -8.75 1.54
N GLY A 199 -18.14 -8.09 2.69
CA GLY A 199 -17.12 -8.37 3.69
C GLY A 199 -17.63 -9.26 4.81
N PHE A 200 -16.95 -10.37 5.09
CA PHE A 200 -17.19 -11.19 6.29
C PHE A 200 -16.89 -10.37 7.57
N PHE A 201 -17.89 -9.63 8.03
CA PHE A 201 -18.05 -9.15 9.40
C PHE A 201 -19.52 -9.20 9.85
N THR A 202 -20.32 -10.07 9.21
CA THR A 202 -21.76 -10.32 9.49
C THR A 202 -22.03 -11.10 10.78
N ALA A 203 -21.18 -10.95 11.82
CA ALA A 203 -21.42 -11.51 13.15
C ALA A 203 -21.17 -10.54 14.32
N TYR A 204 -20.83 -9.26 14.06
CA TYR A 204 -20.38 -8.34 15.13
C TYR A 204 -21.16 -7.04 15.29
N THR A 205 -22.27 -6.84 14.57
CA THR A 205 -23.10 -5.62 14.64
C THR A 205 -24.44 -5.82 15.36
N ALA A 206 -24.48 -6.65 16.40
CA ALA A 206 -25.63 -6.62 17.31
C ALA A 206 -25.76 -5.27 18.06
N ASN A 207 -24.68 -4.47 18.13
CA ASN A 207 -24.62 -3.10 18.70
C ASN A 207 -23.92 -2.08 17.76
N GLY A 208 -23.89 -2.30 16.44
CA GLY A 208 -23.14 -1.45 15.49
C GLY A 208 -23.93 -0.26 14.96
N PHE A 209 -23.24 0.72 14.34
CA PHE A 209 -23.88 1.83 13.62
C PHE A 209 -24.56 1.28 12.35
N THR A 210 -25.88 1.13 12.41
CA THR A 210 -26.68 0.46 11.37
C THR A 210 -27.02 1.40 10.21
N ARG A 211 -27.58 0.86 9.12
CA ARG A 211 -28.19 1.69 8.05
C ARG A 211 -29.31 2.58 8.57
N GLU A 212 -30.02 2.20 9.64
CA GLU A 212 -31.00 3.08 10.27
C GLU A 212 -30.31 4.26 10.96
N ASN A 213 -29.18 4.01 11.64
CA ASN A 213 -28.38 5.10 12.20
C ASN A 213 -27.77 6.00 11.12
N GLN A 214 -27.45 5.48 9.93
CA GLN A 214 -27.06 6.30 8.77
C GLN A 214 -28.21 7.22 8.34
N LYS A 215 -29.47 6.74 8.31
CA LYS A 215 -30.64 7.58 8.01
C LYS A 215 -30.88 8.64 9.08
N GLU A 216 -30.78 8.26 10.37
CA GLU A 216 -30.87 9.20 11.49
C GLU A 216 -29.79 10.28 11.40
N LEU A 217 -28.56 9.91 11.03
CA LEU A 217 -27.48 10.84 10.78
C LEU A 217 -27.80 11.79 9.61
N ALA A 218 -28.33 11.28 8.49
CA ALA A 218 -28.78 12.12 7.39
C ALA A 218 -29.86 13.14 7.82
N GLN A 219 -30.81 12.72 8.67
CA GLN A 219 -31.81 13.62 9.24
C GLN A 219 -31.18 14.66 10.19
N PHE A 220 -30.21 14.27 11.01
CA PHE A 220 -29.45 15.18 11.87
C PHE A 220 -28.72 16.24 11.03
N LEU A 221 -28.03 15.83 9.96
CA LEU A 221 -27.32 16.76 9.07
C LEU A 221 -28.26 17.72 8.34
N LYS A 222 -29.46 17.26 7.94
CA LYS A 222 -30.53 18.13 7.42
C LYS A 222 -30.99 19.17 8.45
N LYS A 223 -31.04 18.82 9.74
CA LYS A 223 -31.36 19.80 10.81
C LYS A 223 -30.23 20.81 11.01
N CYS A 224 -28.97 20.38 10.95
CA CYS A 224 -27.80 21.26 11.02
C CYS A 224 -27.77 22.25 9.84
N GLU A 225 -28.06 21.76 8.63
CA GLU A 225 -28.20 22.58 7.43
C GLU A 225 -29.29 23.66 7.59
N LYS A 226 -30.45 23.31 8.17
CA LYS A 226 -31.53 24.28 8.46
C LYS A 226 -31.11 25.37 9.44
N GLN A 227 -30.15 25.11 10.32
CA GLN A 227 -29.55 26.12 11.20
C GLN A 227 -28.47 26.96 10.50
N GLY A 228 -28.19 26.71 9.22
CA GLY A 228 -27.17 27.39 8.43
C GLY A 228 -25.75 26.86 8.63
N ALA A 229 -25.60 25.66 9.22
CA ALA A 229 -24.30 25.02 9.35
C ALA A 229 -23.90 24.29 8.05
N LYS A 230 -22.60 24.27 7.77
CA LYS A 230 -21.99 23.50 6.69
C LYS A 230 -21.52 22.15 7.24
N TRP A 231 -21.57 21.11 6.45
CA TRP A 231 -21.04 19.81 6.84
C TRP A 231 -20.39 19.08 5.67
N LEU A 232 -19.33 18.34 5.98
CA LEU A 232 -18.63 17.43 5.08
C LEU A 232 -18.62 16.03 5.70
N LEU A 233 -19.34 15.10 5.08
CA LEU A 233 -19.45 13.72 5.47
C LEU A 233 -18.48 12.85 4.66
N THR A 234 -17.90 11.84 5.31
CA THR A 234 -17.13 10.78 4.64
C THR A 234 -17.76 9.42 4.88
N ASN A 235 -17.81 8.56 3.86
CA ASN A 235 -18.31 7.19 3.98
C ASN A 235 -17.75 6.27 2.87
N HIS A 236 -18.17 5.01 2.85
CA HIS A 236 -18.07 4.16 1.67
C HIS A 236 -19.07 4.59 0.59
N ALA A 237 -18.64 4.54 -0.67
CA ALA A 237 -19.43 4.96 -1.84
C ALA A 237 -20.42 3.87 -2.29
N THR A 238 -21.16 3.28 -1.34
CA THR A 238 -22.19 2.25 -1.60
C THR A 238 -23.40 2.88 -2.32
N ALA A 239 -24.20 2.06 -3.00
CA ALA A 239 -25.42 2.55 -3.65
C ALA A 239 -26.38 3.17 -2.62
N PHE A 240 -26.48 2.57 -1.43
CA PHE A 240 -27.30 3.09 -0.33
C PHE A 240 -26.86 4.48 0.12
N ILE A 241 -25.56 4.71 0.36
CA ILE A 241 -25.06 6.02 0.77
C ILE A 241 -25.24 7.07 -0.35
N LYS A 242 -24.99 6.70 -1.61
CA LYS A 242 -25.17 7.61 -2.75
C LYS A 242 -26.62 8.07 -2.90
N ASP A 243 -27.56 7.15 -2.73
CA ASP A 243 -29.00 7.42 -2.79
C ASP A 243 -29.47 8.26 -1.58
N LEU A 244 -29.03 7.90 -0.37
CA LEU A 244 -29.38 8.60 0.87
C LEU A 244 -29.03 10.11 0.84
N TYR A 245 -27.95 10.46 0.12
CA TYR A 245 -27.45 11.83 0.00
C TYR A 245 -27.47 12.34 -1.46
N GLN A 246 -28.39 11.85 -2.30
CA GLN A 246 -28.45 12.19 -3.73
C GLN A 246 -28.61 13.70 -4.02
N ASP A 247 -29.24 14.43 -3.11
CA ASP A 247 -29.50 15.88 -3.25
C ASP A 247 -28.25 16.74 -2.97
N TYR A 248 -27.16 16.14 -2.52
CA TYR A 248 -25.95 16.84 -2.09
C TYR A 248 -24.80 16.66 -3.07
N TRP A 249 -23.81 17.55 -2.99
CA TRP A 249 -22.58 17.39 -3.76
C TRP A 249 -21.85 16.12 -3.31
N GLN A 250 -21.34 15.33 -4.27
CA GLN A 250 -20.66 14.07 -4.04
C GLN A 250 -19.32 14.00 -4.80
N PHE A 251 -18.28 13.50 -4.13
CA PHE A 251 -16.99 13.22 -4.74
C PHE A 251 -16.45 11.87 -4.26
N SER A 252 -16.28 10.93 -5.19
CA SER A 252 -15.79 9.59 -4.90
C SER A 252 -14.41 9.33 -5.51
N PHE A 253 -13.63 8.48 -4.84
CA PHE A 253 -12.33 8.01 -5.31
C PHE A 253 -12.06 6.61 -4.74
N LYS A 254 -11.12 5.86 -5.31
CA LYS A 254 -10.73 4.56 -4.74
C LYS A 254 -9.88 4.81 -3.48
N ALA A 255 -9.99 3.95 -2.48
CA ALA A 255 -9.19 4.05 -1.27
C ALA A 255 -8.50 2.70 -1.00
N GLN A 256 -7.17 2.72 -0.83
CA GLN A 256 -6.42 1.52 -0.42
C GLN A 256 -6.46 1.38 1.10
N ARG A 257 -7.26 0.44 1.63
CA ARG A 257 -7.21 0.08 3.06
C ARG A 257 -6.10 -0.94 3.31
N PHE A 258 -5.13 -0.60 4.17
CA PHE A 258 -4.05 -1.49 4.63
C PHE A 258 -4.41 -2.35 5.86
N ILE A 259 -5.68 -2.46 6.24
CA ILE A 259 -6.11 -3.06 7.52
C ILE A 259 -6.74 -4.46 7.32
N ASN A 260 -6.18 -5.29 6.43
CA ASN A 260 -6.62 -6.69 6.35
C ASN A 260 -5.45 -7.65 6.15
N CYS A 261 -5.33 -8.63 7.05
CA CYS A 261 -4.18 -9.54 7.15
C CYS A 261 -4.22 -10.72 6.16
N ARG A 262 -5.30 -10.87 5.37
CA ARG A 262 -5.45 -11.93 4.35
C ARG A 262 -5.48 -11.32 2.95
N GLY A 263 -4.45 -11.60 2.15
CA GLY A 263 -4.23 -11.01 0.82
C GLY A 263 -5.23 -11.48 -0.25
N ASP A 264 -5.80 -12.65 -0.03
CA ASP A 264 -6.79 -13.40 -0.82
C ASP A 264 -8.23 -12.86 -0.70
N LYS A 265 -8.51 -12.05 0.33
CA LYS A 265 -9.85 -11.45 0.57
C LYS A 265 -9.91 -9.96 0.22
N ARG A 266 -8.94 -9.42 -0.52
CA ARG A 266 -8.95 -8.05 -1.03
C ARG A 266 -9.82 -7.97 -2.29
N VAL A 267 -11.10 -8.31 -2.17
CA VAL A 267 -12.07 -8.19 -3.27
C VAL A 267 -12.70 -6.79 -3.19
N GLY A 268 -12.55 -6.01 -4.27
CA GLY A 268 -13.16 -4.69 -4.42
C GLY A 268 -12.40 -3.57 -3.68
N ALA A 269 -11.84 -2.61 -4.42
CA ALA A 269 -11.46 -1.35 -3.82
C ALA A 269 -12.75 -0.66 -3.36
N THR A 270 -13.08 -0.70 -2.07
CA THR A 270 -14.16 0.13 -1.51
C THR A 270 -13.83 1.58 -1.86
N GLN A 271 -14.65 2.18 -2.71
CA GLN A 271 -14.54 3.60 -3.01
C GLN A 271 -14.94 4.39 -1.76
N GLU A 272 -14.19 5.42 -1.44
CA GLU A 272 -14.62 6.40 -0.43
C GLU A 272 -15.34 7.54 -1.12
N ILE A 273 -16.33 8.10 -0.43
CA ILE A 273 -17.14 9.22 -0.88
C ILE A 273 -17.07 10.35 0.13
N PHE A 274 -16.91 11.57 -0.38
CA PHE A 274 -17.10 12.83 0.33
C PHE A 274 -18.42 13.46 -0.10
N ILE A 275 -19.20 13.95 0.85
CA ILE A 275 -20.54 14.49 0.63
C ILE A 275 -20.67 15.80 1.40
N GLY A 276 -21.17 16.87 0.77
CA GLY A 276 -21.34 18.16 1.46
C GLY A 276 -22.56 18.95 1.02
N ASN A 277 -23.10 19.76 1.93
CA ASN A 277 -24.27 20.63 1.72
C ASN A 277 -23.95 22.05 1.24
N TYR A 278 -22.72 22.30 0.84
CA TYR A 278 -22.30 23.62 0.37
C TYR A 278 -21.70 23.53 -1.02
N GLN A 279 -21.89 24.59 -1.79
CA GLN A 279 -21.26 24.69 -3.09
C GLN A 279 -19.75 24.86 -2.90
N LEU A 280 -19.01 23.80 -3.22
CA LEU A 280 -17.57 23.86 -3.32
C LEU A 280 -17.19 24.72 -4.52
N LYS A 281 -16.83 25.98 -4.27
CA LYS A 281 -16.18 26.83 -5.26
C LYS A 281 -14.71 26.45 -5.36
N LEU A 282 -14.45 25.28 -5.94
CA LEU A 282 -13.08 24.85 -6.20
C LEU A 282 -12.47 25.77 -7.27
N THR A 283 -11.38 26.43 -6.92
CA THR A 283 -10.49 27.06 -7.89
C THR A 283 -10.00 26.04 -8.91
N GLU A 284 -9.63 26.47 -10.11
CA GLU A 284 -9.03 25.60 -11.13
C GLU A 284 -7.80 24.84 -10.60
N GLN A 285 -7.02 25.48 -9.71
CA GLN A 285 -5.89 24.83 -9.06
C GLN A 285 -6.31 23.70 -8.11
N GLN A 286 -7.40 23.87 -7.34
CA GLN A 286 -7.93 22.81 -6.48
C GLN A 286 -8.52 21.65 -7.30
N LYS A 287 -9.25 21.95 -8.40
CA LYS A 287 -9.76 20.91 -9.32
C LYS A 287 -8.62 20.06 -9.89
N LYS A 288 -7.55 20.69 -10.39
CA LYS A 288 -6.35 19.99 -10.89
C LYS A 288 -5.69 19.11 -9.83
N LYS A 289 -5.67 19.54 -8.56
CA LYS A 289 -5.15 18.73 -7.44
C LYS A 289 -6.04 17.52 -7.16
N LEU A 290 -7.37 17.67 -7.17
CA LEU A 290 -8.30 16.55 -6.99
C LEU A 290 -8.23 15.54 -8.14
N GLU A 291 -8.17 16.00 -9.39
CA GLU A 291 -7.96 15.16 -10.58
C GLU A 291 -6.68 14.31 -10.43
N PHE A 292 -5.58 14.94 -9.97
CA PHE A 292 -4.34 14.22 -9.69
C PHE A 292 -4.53 13.13 -8.64
N TYR A 293 -5.19 13.41 -7.52
CA TYR A 293 -5.38 12.38 -6.49
C TYR A 293 -6.26 11.21 -6.97
N GLN A 294 -7.31 11.48 -7.76
CA GLN A 294 -8.10 10.43 -8.39
C GLN A 294 -7.28 9.57 -9.35
N TRP A 295 -6.44 10.21 -10.18
CA TRP A 295 -5.53 9.51 -11.09
C TRP A 295 -4.49 8.69 -10.32
N PHE A 296 -3.83 9.30 -9.34
CA PHE A 296 -2.77 8.68 -8.54
C PHE A 296 -3.29 7.51 -7.72
N ASP A 297 -4.52 7.59 -7.19
CA ASP A 297 -5.09 6.46 -6.48
C ASP A 297 -5.40 5.28 -7.42
N SER A 298 -5.80 5.57 -8.66
CA SER A 298 -6.11 4.55 -9.67
C SER A 298 -4.93 3.68 -10.12
N ILE A 299 -3.70 4.02 -9.71
CA ILE A 299 -2.48 3.21 -9.89
C ILE A 299 -2.64 1.86 -9.17
N GLN A 300 -2.60 0.79 -9.95
CA GLN A 300 -2.56 -0.60 -9.53
C GLN A 300 -1.27 -0.96 -8.79
N ILE A 301 -1.39 -1.90 -7.86
CA ILE A 301 -0.25 -2.38 -7.07
C ILE A 301 0.56 -3.43 -7.84
N THR A 302 -0.13 -4.23 -8.64
CA THR A 302 0.46 -5.32 -9.44
C THR A 302 -0.35 -5.51 -10.72
N ASN A 303 0.34 -5.91 -11.79
CA ASN A 303 -0.26 -6.43 -13.01
C ASN A 303 0.02 -7.93 -13.20
N LEU A 304 0.62 -8.60 -12.21
CA LEU A 304 0.98 -10.01 -12.30
C LEU A 304 -0.26 -10.89 -12.23
N ASP A 305 -0.39 -11.79 -13.21
CA ASP A 305 -1.31 -12.91 -13.14
C ASP A 305 -0.65 -14.10 -12.43
N LEU A 306 -1.41 -14.85 -11.62
CA LEU A 306 -0.86 -15.96 -10.83
C LEU A 306 -0.25 -17.07 -11.71
N SER A 307 -0.81 -17.31 -12.90
CA SER A 307 -0.26 -18.28 -13.85
C SER A 307 1.12 -17.90 -14.37
N GLN A 308 1.55 -16.64 -14.18
CA GLN A 308 2.83 -16.12 -14.61
C GLN A 308 3.89 -16.14 -13.51
N LEU A 309 3.55 -16.58 -12.30
CA LEU A 309 4.51 -16.69 -11.19
C LEU A 309 5.52 -17.80 -11.42
N VAL A 310 5.09 -18.91 -12.03
CA VAL A 310 5.91 -20.08 -12.36
C VAL A 310 5.55 -20.54 -13.77
N ASN A 311 6.54 -20.65 -14.65
CA ASN A 311 6.33 -21.17 -16.00
C ASN A 311 6.58 -22.68 -16.02
N TRP A 312 5.58 -23.45 -15.59
CA TRP A 312 5.68 -24.91 -15.48
C TRP A 312 6.11 -25.59 -16.78
N LYS A 313 5.54 -25.18 -17.93
CA LYS A 313 5.90 -25.75 -19.24
C LYS A 313 7.38 -25.59 -19.58
N LYS A 314 7.95 -24.41 -19.27
CA LYS A 314 9.38 -24.17 -19.49
C LYS A 314 10.23 -25.04 -18.55
N ILE A 315 9.84 -25.13 -17.29
CA ILE A 315 10.54 -25.94 -16.28
C ILE A 315 10.53 -27.41 -16.69
N GLU A 316 9.37 -27.95 -17.06
CA GLU A 316 9.22 -29.32 -17.56
C GLU A 316 10.10 -29.57 -18.78
N SER A 317 10.09 -28.66 -19.76
CA SER A 317 10.94 -28.77 -20.94
C SER A 317 12.43 -28.77 -20.59
N ASN A 318 12.87 -27.92 -19.67
CA ASN A 318 14.26 -27.85 -19.23
C ASN A 318 14.70 -29.12 -18.48
N LEU A 319 13.84 -29.65 -17.61
CA LEU A 319 14.12 -30.89 -16.89
C LEU A 319 14.17 -32.11 -17.81
N LEU A 320 13.30 -32.14 -18.84
CA LEU A 320 13.30 -33.20 -19.84
C LEU A 320 14.61 -33.22 -20.66
N THR A 321 15.16 -32.06 -21.00
CA THR A 321 16.44 -31.95 -21.73
C THR A 321 17.59 -32.66 -21.04
N TYR A 322 17.62 -32.68 -19.70
CA TYR A 322 18.72 -33.23 -18.90
C TYR A 322 18.35 -34.52 -18.15
N GLU A 323 17.20 -35.12 -18.45
CA GLU A 323 16.63 -36.22 -17.67
C GLU A 323 17.60 -37.41 -17.53
N THR A 324 18.22 -37.84 -18.63
CA THR A 324 19.17 -38.96 -18.63
C THR A 324 20.42 -38.65 -17.80
N SER A 325 21.01 -37.47 -17.96
CA SER A 325 22.19 -37.06 -17.21
C SER A 325 21.89 -36.93 -15.72
N LEU A 326 20.73 -36.39 -15.33
CA LEU A 326 20.30 -36.31 -13.94
C LEU A 326 20.07 -37.70 -13.33
N PHE A 327 19.49 -38.62 -14.10
CA PHE A 327 19.29 -40.01 -13.66
C PHE A 327 20.61 -40.72 -13.39
N ILE A 328 21.62 -40.54 -14.25
CA ILE A 328 22.96 -41.13 -14.03
C ILE A 328 23.65 -40.47 -12.83
N LEU A 329 23.63 -39.14 -12.76
CA LEU A 329 24.29 -38.39 -11.70
C LEU A 329 23.61 -38.55 -10.33
N ASN A 330 22.39 -39.09 -10.23
CA ASN A 330 21.84 -39.55 -8.94
C ASN A 330 22.79 -40.52 -8.22
N GLY A 331 23.62 -41.25 -8.98
CA GLY A 331 24.70 -42.06 -8.44
C GLY A 331 25.72 -41.28 -7.61
N LEU A 332 25.84 -39.96 -7.76
CA LEU A 332 26.71 -39.13 -6.91
C LEU A 332 26.16 -38.93 -5.49
N ILE A 333 24.86 -39.14 -5.24
CA ILE A 333 24.28 -39.00 -3.91
C ILE A 333 24.77 -40.15 -3.02
N CYS A 334 25.53 -39.84 -1.97
CA CYS A 334 26.21 -40.84 -1.15
C CYS A 334 26.39 -40.41 0.31
N ALA A 335 27.08 -41.21 1.13
CA ALA A 335 27.18 -40.96 2.57
C ALA A 335 28.49 -40.25 2.99
N SER A 336 29.53 -40.27 2.15
CA SER A 336 30.83 -39.66 2.48
C SER A 336 31.53 -39.04 1.28
N LYS A 337 32.51 -38.16 1.55
CA LYS A 337 33.31 -37.46 0.53
C LYS A 337 34.26 -38.41 -0.22
N GLU A 338 34.79 -39.40 0.48
CA GLU A 338 35.66 -40.44 -0.09
C GLU A 338 34.86 -41.28 -1.09
N GLU A 339 33.65 -41.68 -0.70
CA GLU A 339 32.73 -42.39 -1.58
C GLU A 339 32.34 -41.55 -2.79
N LEU A 340 32.00 -40.27 -2.59
CA LEU A 340 31.69 -39.34 -3.68
C LEU A 340 32.82 -39.28 -4.71
N THR A 341 34.07 -39.22 -4.25
CA THR A 341 35.24 -39.15 -5.14
C THR A 341 35.35 -40.38 -6.04
N VAL A 342 35.18 -41.58 -5.47
CA VAL A 342 35.21 -42.84 -6.24
C VAL A 342 34.05 -42.89 -7.24
N ARG A 343 32.85 -42.44 -6.84
CA ARG A 343 31.68 -42.44 -7.72
C ARG A 343 31.83 -41.43 -8.87
N ILE A 344 32.44 -40.27 -8.63
CA ILE A 344 32.78 -39.30 -9.70
C ILE A 344 33.70 -39.96 -10.73
N GLU A 345 34.78 -40.59 -10.29
CA GLU A 345 35.75 -41.24 -11.18
C GLU A 345 35.12 -42.35 -12.01
N ARG A 346 34.25 -43.17 -11.40
CA ARG A 346 33.54 -44.23 -12.09
C ARG A 346 32.59 -43.70 -13.17
N ILE A 347 31.71 -42.75 -12.81
CA ILE A 347 30.79 -42.16 -13.78
C ILE A 347 31.56 -41.43 -14.89
N TRP A 348 32.71 -40.81 -14.57
CA TRP A 348 33.54 -40.14 -15.57
C TRP A 348 34.14 -41.12 -16.59
N GLN A 349 34.51 -42.33 -16.16
CA GLN A 349 35.01 -43.36 -17.07
C GLN A 349 33.91 -43.96 -17.95
N GLU A 350 32.71 -44.15 -17.40
CA GLU A 350 31.59 -44.78 -18.10
C GLU A 350 30.86 -43.79 -19.02
N GLU A 351 30.53 -42.59 -18.52
CA GLU A 351 29.63 -41.62 -19.16
C GLU A 351 30.05 -40.14 -18.89
N PRO A 352 31.23 -39.68 -19.37
CA PRO A 352 31.78 -38.36 -19.03
C PRO A 352 30.91 -37.18 -19.47
N GLN A 353 30.13 -37.35 -20.55
CA GLN A 353 29.22 -36.31 -21.07
C GLN A 353 28.13 -35.91 -20.06
N THR A 354 27.79 -36.79 -19.11
CA THR A 354 26.78 -36.50 -18.09
C THR A 354 27.17 -35.32 -17.20
N PHE A 355 28.47 -35.09 -16.98
CA PHE A 355 28.97 -33.99 -16.17
C PHE A 355 28.83 -32.62 -16.82
N GLN A 356 28.47 -32.52 -18.10
CA GLN A 356 28.18 -31.23 -18.73
C GLN A 356 27.08 -30.44 -18.01
N ILE A 357 26.21 -31.11 -17.26
CA ILE A 357 25.12 -30.46 -16.51
C ILE A 357 25.54 -29.91 -15.13
N LEU A 358 26.80 -30.09 -14.69
CA LEU A 358 27.23 -29.61 -13.37
C LEU A 358 26.96 -28.11 -13.13
N PRO A 359 27.19 -27.19 -14.10
CA PRO A 359 26.83 -25.79 -13.93
C PRO A 359 25.34 -25.59 -13.59
N TYR A 360 24.47 -26.42 -14.18
CA TYR A 360 23.04 -26.37 -13.93
C TYR A 360 22.70 -26.79 -12.48
N LEU A 361 23.40 -27.77 -11.90
CA LEU A 361 23.28 -28.13 -10.47
C LEU A 361 23.70 -27.01 -9.51
N LEU A 362 24.48 -26.05 -10.00
CA LEU A 362 24.88 -24.82 -9.29
C LEU A 362 23.98 -23.62 -9.61
N ALA A 363 22.85 -23.86 -10.28
CA ALA A 363 21.91 -22.82 -10.72
C ALA A 363 22.53 -21.82 -11.73
N ILE A 364 23.49 -22.25 -12.55
CA ILE A 364 24.11 -21.44 -13.61
C ILE A 364 23.40 -21.72 -14.93
N ARG A 365 22.89 -20.67 -15.60
CA ARG A 365 22.12 -20.78 -16.86
C ARG A 365 22.97 -20.80 -18.11
N ASP A 366 23.99 -19.95 -18.14
CA ASP A 366 24.90 -19.81 -19.26
C ASP A 366 26.16 -20.62 -18.94
N HIS A 367 26.14 -21.89 -19.35
CA HIS A 367 27.27 -22.79 -19.13
C HIS A 367 28.31 -22.71 -20.24
N GLU A 368 27.96 -22.15 -21.41
CA GLU A 368 28.90 -21.91 -22.52
C GLU A 368 29.94 -20.87 -22.11
N ASN A 369 29.55 -19.82 -21.37
CA ASN A 369 30.47 -18.78 -20.91
C ASN A 369 30.93 -18.96 -19.44
N LEU A 370 30.78 -20.15 -18.85
CA LEU A 370 31.16 -20.35 -17.46
C LEU A 370 32.69 -20.33 -17.32
N ALA A 371 33.17 -19.39 -16.50
CA ALA A 371 34.54 -19.33 -16.05
C ALA A 371 34.62 -19.04 -14.55
N TRP A 372 35.70 -19.49 -13.91
CA TRP A 372 35.98 -19.18 -12.51
C TRP A 372 37.45 -18.88 -12.29
N LEU A 373 37.74 -18.21 -11.17
CA LEU A 373 39.10 -17.93 -10.75
C LEU A 373 39.62 -19.12 -9.93
N ASP A 374 40.72 -19.71 -10.38
CA ASP A 374 41.50 -20.66 -9.60
C ASP A 374 42.82 -19.99 -9.20
N LYS A 375 42.90 -19.59 -7.93
CA LYS A 375 43.95 -18.73 -7.36
C LYS A 375 44.05 -17.38 -8.08
N GLU A 376 44.77 -17.33 -9.20
CA GLU A 376 45.02 -16.12 -10.02
C GLU A 376 44.79 -16.36 -11.52
N ASN A 377 44.46 -17.58 -11.93
CA ASN A 377 44.19 -17.92 -13.32
C ASN A 377 42.68 -18.01 -13.58
N LEU A 378 42.27 -17.61 -14.78
CA LEU A 378 40.89 -17.76 -15.25
C LEU A 378 40.74 -19.10 -15.97
N GLU A 379 39.90 -19.96 -15.43
CA GLU A 379 39.58 -21.28 -15.99
C GLU A 379 38.21 -21.26 -16.68
N TYR A 380 38.09 -21.93 -17.83
CA TYR A 380 36.85 -22.00 -18.61
C TYR A 380 36.27 -23.41 -18.60
N TRP A 381 34.94 -23.49 -18.63
CA TRP A 381 34.19 -24.74 -18.61
C TRP A 381 34.25 -25.56 -19.91
N GLU A 382 34.46 -24.91 -21.06
CA GLU A 382 34.34 -25.49 -22.41
C GLU A 382 35.15 -26.80 -22.63
N GLU A 383 36.32 -26.92 -22.00
CA GLU A 383 37.17 -28.12 -22.08
C GLU A 383 37.10 -28.96 -20.80
N LEU A 384 36.07 -29.80 -20.69
CA LEU A 384 35.78 -30.60 -19.52
C LEU A 384 36.82 -31.71 -19.30
N ASN A 385 37.34 -31.81 -18.08
CA ASN A 385 38.16 -32.93 -17.63
C ASN A 385 37.81 -33.31 -16.18
N LEU A 386 38.27 -34.49 -15.74
CA LEU A 386 37.98 -35.02 -14.41
C LEU A 386 38.38 -34.06 -13.27
N GLU A 387 39.51 -33.37 -13.41
CA GLU A 387 39.97 -32.43 -12.40
C GLU A 387 39.06 -31.20 -12.29
N LYS A 388 38.61 -30.66 -13.42
CA LYS A 388 37.61 -29.57 -13.45
C LYS A 388 36.28 -30.00 -12.85
N VAL A 389 35.83 -31.24 -13.12
CA VAL A 389 34.63 -31.83 -12.51
C VAL A 389 34.75 -31.90 -10.99
N LYS A 390 35.86 -32.46 -10.48
CA LYS A 390 36.11 -32.57 -9.03
C LYS A 390 36.18 -31.20 -8.37
N LYS A 391 36.94 -30.25 -8.96
CA LYS A 391 37.01 -28.87 -8.48
C LYS A 391 35.64 -28.23 -8.40
N LEU A 392 34.85 -28.29 -9.49
CA LEU A 392 33.54 -27.67 -9.50
C LEU A 392 32.61 -28.28 -8.45
N ILE A 393 32.63 -29.60 -8.23
CA ILE A 393 31.80 -30.25 -7.22
C ILE A 393 32.24 -29.86 -5.79
N PHE A 394 33.54 -29.89 -5.50
CA PHE A 394 34.02 -29.69 -4.13
C PHE A 394 34.18 -28.22 -3.76
N ASP A 395 34.74 -27.40 -4.64
CA ASP A 395 35.07 -26.00 -4.34
C ASP A 395 33.82 -25.10 -4.35
N SER A 396 32.76 -25.51 -5.05
CA SER A 396 31.44 -24.84 -4.98
C SER A 396 30.63 -25.19 -3.73
N GLY A 397 31.03 -26.22 -2.98
CA GLY A 397 30.26 -26.79 -1.87
C GLY A 397 29.15 -27.77 -2.28
N LEU A 398 28.95 -28.05 -3.58
CA LEU A 398 27.95 -29.03 -4.04
C LEU A 398 28.17 -30.42 -3.44
N GLY A 399 29.43 -30.84 -3.31
CA GLY A 399 29.76 -32.14 -2.71
C GLY A 399 29.25 -32.31 -1.27
N GLU A 400 29.17 -31.24 -0.48
CA GLU A 400 28.60 -31.31 0.88
C GLU A 400 27.11 -31.62 0.84
N TYR A 401 26.38 -31.06 -0.13
CA TYR A 401 24.94 -31.30 -0.30
C TYR A 401 24.62 -32.66 -0.90
N LEU A 402 25.52 -33.21 -1.73
CA LEU A 402 25.40 -34.57 -2.25
C LEU A 402 25.69 -35.64 -1.18
N THR A 403 26.35 -35.28 -0.07
CA THR A 403 26.77 -36.22 0.98
C THR A 403 26.06 -36.07 2.33
N ASN A 404 25.35 -34.96 2.57
CA ASN A 404 24.67 -34.70 3.84
C ASN A 404 23.26 -35.32 3.97
N GLY A 405 22.79 -36.05 2.96
CA GLY A 405 21.48 -36.71 2.95
C GLY A 405 20.26 -35.79 2.74
N GLN A 406 20.46 -34.50 2.45
CA GLN A 406 19.37 -33.56 2.16
C GLN A 406 18.85 -33.72 0.72
N ILE A 407 19.74 -33.98 -0.24
CA ILE A 407 19.38 -34.27 -1.62
C ILE A 407 19.14 -35.78 -1.74
N LYS A 408 17.94 -36.15 -2.17
CA LYS A 408 17.53 -37.56 -2.38
C LYS A 408 17.35 -37.93 -3.85
N ASP A 409 17.08 -36.93 -4.68
CA ASP A 409 16.92 -37.06 -6.12
C ASP A 409 17.34 -35.74 -6.78
N LEU A 410 18.20 -35.82 -7.79
CA LEU A 410 18.74 -34.66 -8.51
C LEU A 410 17.72 -34.03 -9.44
N LYS A 411 16.75 -34.79 -9.97
CA LYS A 411 15.69 -34.23 -10.81
C LYS A 411 14.77 -33.34 -9.98
N ASP A 412 14.39 -33.76 -8.78
CA ASP A 412 13.62 -32.96 -7.81
C ASP A 412 14.42 -31.76 -7.29
N TYR A 413 15.72 -31.93 -7.03
CA TYR A 413 16.61 -30.82 -6.69
C TYR A 413 16.66 -29.77 -7.82
N CYS A 414 16.83 -30.21 -9.06
CA CYS A 414 16.81 -29.35 -10.25
C CYS A 414 15.45 -28.69 -10.50
N LEU A 415 14.34 -29.35 -10.17
CA LEU A 415 13.02 -28.71 -10.17
C LEU A 415 13.00 -27.51 -9.22
N GLY A 416 13.57 -27.66 -8.01
CA GLY A 416 13.74 -26.57 -7.05
C GLY A 416 14.61 -25.43 -7.60
N ILE A 417 15.74 -25.76 -8.25
CA ILE A 417 16.60 -24.79 -8.94
C ILE A 417 15.82 -24.03 -10.01
N GLU A 418 15.07 -24.72 -10.86
CA GLU A 418 14.33 -24.07 -11.96
C GLU A 418 13.23 -23.12 -11.46
N VAL A 419 12.49 -23.53 -10.43
CA VAL A 419 11.52 -22.67 -9.74
C VAL A 419 12.24 -21.44 -9.14
N GLY A 420 13.40 -21.66 -8.51
CA GLY A 420 14.26 -20.63 -7.95
C GLY A 420 14.83 -19.66 -9.00
N LEU A 421 15.36 -20.16 -10.11
CA LEU A 421 15.90 -19.35 -11.20
C LEU A 421 14.81 -18.61 -11.96
N GLY A 422 13.61 -19.17 -12.04
CA GLY A 422 12.42 -18.49 -12.57
C GLY A 422 12.15 -17.16 -11.86
N THR A 423 12.59 -17.02 -10.61
CA THR A 423 12.43 -15.79 -9.83
C THR A 423 13.20 -14.58 -10.38
N HIS A 424 14.38 -14.79 -10.97
CA HIS A 424 15.21 -13.72 -11.55
C HIS A 424 14.65 -13.22 -12.90
N GLY A 425 13.94 -14.08 -13.64
CA GLY A 425 13.23 -13.69 -14.86
C GLY A 425 12.11 -12.66 -14.61
N ARG A 426 11.67 -12.50 -13.35
CA ARG A 426 10.60 -11.58 -12.95
C ARG A 426 10.95 -10.10 -13.04
N LYS A 427 12.24 -9.75 -13.14
CA LYS A 427 12.68 -8.34 -13.20
C LYS A 427 12.07 -7.56 -14.38
N ASN A 428 11.77 -8.24 -15.50
CA ASN A 428 11.20 -7.62 -16.70
C ASN A 428 9.78 -8.11 -17.06
N ILE A 429 9.17 -8.98 -16.24
CA ILE A 429 7.82 -9.50 -16.52
C ILE A 429 6.78 -8.39 -16.45
N GLY A 430 6.92 -7.47 -15.49
CA GLY A 430 5.96 -6.35 -15.33
C GLY A 430 5.75 -5.54 -16.62
N GLY A 431 6.83 -5.24 -17.36
CA GLY A 431 6.75 -4.51 -18.63
C GLY A 431 6.03 -5.32 -19.72
N LYS A 432 6.45 -6.57 -19.96
CA LYS A 432 5.81 -7.44 -20.95
C LYS A 432 4.32 -7.67 -20.67
N VAL A 433 3.97 -7.83 -19.39
CA VAL A 433 2.58 -8.02 -18.97
C VAL A 433 1.78 -6.73 -19.15
N MET A 434 2.40 -5.57 -18.92
CA MET A 434 1.78 -4.27 -19.21
C MET A 434 1.44 -4.15 -20.69
N GLU A 435 2.41 -4.38 -21.59
CA GLU A 435 2.18 -4.35 -23.04
C GLU A 435 1.05 -5.29 -23.44
N ARG A 436 1.07 -6.54 -22.98
CA ARG A 436 0.01 -7.52 -23.26
C ARG A 436 -1.35 -7.09 -22.72
N THR A 437 -1.39 -6.44 -21.56
CA THR A 437 -2.64 -5.92 -20.98
C THR A 437 -3.23 -4.82 -21.86
N ILE A 438 -2.39 -3.91 -22.36
CA ILE A 438 -2.82 -2.85 -23.28
C ILE A 438 -3.28 -3.45 -24.61
N GLU A 439 -2.55 -4.42 -25.14
CA GLU A 439 -2.93 -5.15 -26.35
C GLU A 439 -4.33 -5.80 -26.24
N ILE A 440 -4.61 -6.49 -25.13
CA ILE A 440 -5.93 -7.06 -24.86
C ILE A 440 -7.01 -5.97 -24.82
N LEU A 441 -6.74 -4.83 -24.19
CA LEU A 441 -7.69 -3.72 -24.14
C LEU A 441 -7.98 -3.16 -25.54
N LEU A 442 -6.95 -3.00 -26.39
CA LEU A 442 -7.12 -2.52 -27.76
C LEU A 442 -7.98 -3.48 -28.58
N VAL A 443 -7.71 -4.79 -28.53
CA VAL A 443 -8.50 -5.83 -29.21
C VAL A 443 -9.94 -5.83 -28.73
N GLN A 444 -10.18 -5.75 -27.40
CA GLN A 444 -11.53 -5.73 -26.83
C GLN A 444 -12.37 -4.54 -27.29
N HIS A 445 -11.73 -3.41 -27.64
CA HIS A 445 -12.41 -2.20 -28.12
C HIS A 445 -12.35 -2.07 -29.65
N GLY A 446 -11.84 -3.08 -30.36
CA GLY A 446 -11.78 -3.07 -31.83
C GLY A 446 -10.84 -2.01 -32.41
N ILE A 447 -9.80 -1.61 -31.68
CA ILE A 447 -8.84 -0.59 -32.13
C ILE A 447 -7.72 -1.24 -32.93
N GLU A 448 -7.47 -0.75 -34.14
CA GLU A 448 -6.34 -1.19 -34.98
C GLU A 448 -5.02 -0.68 -34.38
N TYR A 449 -4.01 -1.55 -34.30
CA TYR A 449 -2.71 -1.22 -33.73
C TYR A 449 -1.54 -1.91 -34.43
N GLN A 450 -0.36 -1.30 -34.30
CA GLN A 450 0.94 -1.86 -34.67
C GLN A 450 1.86 -1.85 -33.45
N LYS A 451 2.79 -2.81 -33.35
CA LYS A 451 3.73 -2.93 -32.22
C LYS A 451 5.14 -2.48 -32.63
N GLN A 452 5.92 -1.99 -31.66
CA GLN A 452 7.34 -1.65 -31.83
C GLN A 452 7.57 -0.68 -33.01
N VAL A 453 6.84 0.44 -32.99
CA VAL A 453 6.78 1.38 -34.11
C VAL A 453 7.91 2.40 -34.02
N PRO A 454 8.82 2.42 -34.99
CA PRO A 454 9.88 3.43 -35.03
C PRO A 454 9.36 4.78 -35.52
N VAL A 455 9.69 5.84 -34.79
CA VAL A 455 9.39 7.22 -35.16
C VAL A 455 10.66 8.05 -35.10
N ASN A 456 10.92 8.80 -36.16
CA ASN A 456 12.05 9.72 -36.23
C ASN A 456 11.59 11.09 -35.70
N PHE A 457 12.21 11.56 -34.62
CA PHE A 457 12.04 12.94 -34.20
C PHE A 457 12.96 13.83 -35.03
N GLN A 458 12.49 15.02 -35.41
CA GLN A 458 13.27 16.03 -36.13
C GLN A 458 14.59 16.39 -35.42
N VAL A 459 14.69 16.16 -34.10
CA VAL A 459 15.90 16.39 -33.28
C VAL A 459 16.11 15.20 -32.33
N ASN A 460 17.36 14.70 -32.24
CA ASN A 460 17.82 13.63 -31.33
C ASN A 460 17.42 12.19 -31.66
N GLY A 461 17.22 11.86 -32.94
CA GLY A 461 17.22 10.48 -33.42
C GLY A 461 15.89 9.73 -33.35
N LYS A 462 15.97 8.41 -33.51
CA LYS A 462 14.85 7.48 -33.65
C LYS A 462 14.40 6.95 -32.30
N LYS A 463 13.09 7.00 -32.00
CA LYS A 463 12.47 6.30 -30.86
C LYS A 463 11.59 5.18 -31.36
N ILE A 464 11.58 4.07 -30.64
CA ILE A 464 10.61 2.98 -30.83
C ILE A 464 9.55 3.14 -29.75
N PHE A 465 8.28 3.19 -30.18
CA PHE A 465 7.11 3.17 -29.32
C PHE A 465 6.57 1.75 -29.23
N ASP A 466 6.00 1.39 -28.08
CA ASP A 466 5.44 0.06 -27.87
C ASP A 466 4.28 -0.21 -28.83
N PHE A 467 3.43 0.79 -29.05
CA PHE A 467 2.30 0.71 -29.97
C PHE A 467 2.09 1.99 -30.79
N GLN A 468 1.55 1.85 -32.00
CA GLN A 468 0.78 2.88 -32.70
C GLN A 468 -0.65 2.40 -32.78
N ILE A 469 -1.62 3.25 -32.47
CA ILE A 469 -3.05 2.93 -32.57
C ILE A 469 -3.72 3.94 -33.51
N LYS A 470 -4.67 3.46 -34.30
CA LYS A 470 -5.50 4.32 -35.15
C LYS A 470 -6.82 4.61 -34.44
N ALA A 471 -7.08 5.88 -34.16
CA ALA A 471 -8.39 6.34 -33.70
C ALA A 471 -9.04 7.21 -34.79
N LYS A 472 -10.35 7.42 -34.70
CA LYS A 472 -11.17 8.09 -35.75
C LYS A 472 -10.60 9.44 -36.24
N ASP A 473 -9.92 10.17 -35.38
CA ASP A 473 -9.47 11.53 -35.66
C ASP A 473 -7.96 11.64 -35.96
N LYS A 474 -7.17 10.63 -35.58
CA LYS A 474 -5.69 10.67 -35.60
C LYS A 474 -5.05 9.37 -35.12
N ASP A 475 -3.78 9.22 -35.50
CA ASP A 475 -2.89 8.20 -34.96
C ASP A 475 -2.30 8.62 -33.62
N TYR A 476 -2.24 7.67 -32.69
CA TYR A 476 -1.61 7.84 -31.38
C TYR A 476 -0.46 6.86 -31.20
N TYR A 477 0.61 7.33 -30.56
CA TYR A 477 1.81 6.55 -30.29
C TYR A 477 1.93 6.34 -28.79
N LEU A 478 2.02 5.08 -28.36
CA LEU A 478 1.90 4.68 -26.97
C LEU A 478 3.22 4.17 -26.44
N GLU A 479 3.53 4.57 -25.22
CA GLU A 479 4.49 3.86 -24.37
C GLU A 479 3.78 3.26 -23.18
N THR A 480 4.21 2.08 -22.76
CA THR A 480 3.71 1.37 -21.60
C THR A 480 4.81 1.17 -20.56
N SER A 481 4.51 1.34 -19.28
CA SER A 481 5.50 1.17 -18.22
C SER A 481 4.86 0.64 -16.94
N PHE A 482 5.46 -0.40 -16.35
CA PHE A 482 5.03 -0.92 -15.06
C PHE A 482 6.15 -0.92 -14.03
N PHE A 483 5.98 -0.13 -12.97
CA PHE A 483 7.01 0.08 -11.95
C PHE A 483 6.74 -0.79 -10.72
N ASN A 484 7.41 -1.95 -10.67
CA ASN A 484 7.29 -2.89 -9.55
C ASN A 484 7.98 -2.43 -8.26
N THR A 485 9.05 -1.63 -8.37
CA THR A 485 9.87 -1.21 -7.23
C THR A 485 10.00 0.29 -7.18
N ALA A 486 10.07 0.84 -5.97
CA ALA A 486 10.45 2.24 -5.74
C ALA A 486 11.96 2.44 -6.03
N GLY A 487 12.38 3.68 -6.27
CA GLY A 487 13.80 4.04 -6.37
C GLY A 487 14.09 5.21 -7.30
N SER A 488 15.37 5.60 -7.36
CA SER A 488 15.88 6.67 -8.23
C SER A 488 15.56 6.42 -9.70
N LYS A 489 15.67 5.16 -10.16
CA LYS A 489 15.35 4.77 -11.54
C LYS A 489 13.93 5.14 -11.97
N VAL A 490 12.94 5.00 -11.08
CA VAL A 490 11.55 5.41 -11.37
C VAL A 490 11.47 6.92 -11.58
N GLN A 491 12.15 7.69 -10.72
CA GLN A 491 12.17 9.15 -10.80
C GLN A 491 12.85 9.63 -12.08
N GLU A 492 13.97 9.01 -12.46
CA GLU A 492 14.69 9.32 -13.71
C GLU A 492 13.82 9.04 -14.93
N VAL A 493 13.13 7.91 -14.97
CA VAL A 493 12.19 7.60 -16.05
C VAL A 493 11.10 8.67 -16.12
N ILE A 494 10.42 9.01 -15.01
CA ILE A 494 9.39 10.06 -15.00
C ILE A 494 9.92 11.41 -15.53
N ARG A 495 11.13 11.82 -15.12
CA ARG A 495 11.77 13.05 -15.62
C ARG A 495 12.06 12.96 -17.12
N SER A 496 12.60 11.84 -17.59
CA SER A 496 12.95 11.65 -19.00
C SER A 496 11.73 11.73 -19.93
N TYR A 497 10.58 11.19 -19.52
CA TYR A 497 9.36 11.20 -20.33
C TYR A 497 8.72 12.59 -20.44
N SER A 498 9.01 13.50 -19.51
CA SER A 498 8.67 14.92 -19.70
C SER A 498 9.37 15.49 -20.95
N GLY A 499 10.63 15.10 -21.17
CA GLY A 499 11.36 15.48 -22.39
C GLY A 499 10.86 14.76 -23.65
N VAL A 500 10.46 13.49 -23.55
CA VAL A 500 9.85 12.76 -24.67
C VAL A 500 8.54 13.41 -25.11
N LEU A 501 7.69 13.79 -24.16
CA LEU A 501 6.42 14.45 -24.46
C LEU A 501 6.63 15.80 -25.15
N GLN A 502 7.56 16.61 -24.66
CA GLN A 502 7.89 17.89 -25.30
C GLN A 502 8.39 17.68 -26.73
N LYS A 503 9.22 16.66 -26.97
CA LYS A 503 9.67 16.29 -28.32
C LYS A 503 8.52 15.84 -29.20
N ALA A 504 7.62 15.00 -28.68
CA ALA A 504 6.44 14.55 -29.42
C ALA A 504 5.55 15.72 -29.83
N GLN A 505 5.29 16.67 -28.93
CA GLN A 505 4.54 17.88 -29.23
C GLN A 505 5.19 18.72 -30.34
N ASN A 506 6.50 18.94 -30.29
CA ASN A 506 7.23 19.69 -31.32
C ASN A 506 7.21 19.02 -32.70
N ASN A 507 6.91 17.72 -32.76
CA ASN A 507 6.85 16.93 -33.99
C ASN A 507 5.41 16.55 -34.36
N GLU A 508 4.40 17.18 -33.73
CA GLU A 508 2.97 16.91 -33.95
C GLU A 508 2.56 15.43 -33.74
N ILE A 509 3.30 14.72 -32.90
CA ILE A 509 3.05 13.32 -32.56
C ILE A 509 2.08 13.25 -31.36
N ASN A 510 0.94 12.57 -31.55
CA ASN A 510 -0.01 12.33 -30.45
C ASN A 510 0.50 11.21 -29.53
N PHE A 511 1.38 11.56 -28.60
CA PHE A 511 1.99 10.63 -27.67
C PHE A 511 1.11 10.35 -26.45
N LEU A 512 0.90 9.09 -26.09
CA LEU A 512 0.25 8.67 -24.84
C LEU A 512 1.19 7.81 -24.02
N TRP A 513 1.32 8.11 -22.73
CA TRP A 513 2.09 7.31 -21.78
C TRP A 513 1.16 6.60 -20.81
N ILE A 514 1.17 5.27 -20.86
CA ILE A 514 0.39 4.43 -19.97
C ILE A 514 1.32 3.85 -18.92
N LEU A 515 1.16 4.29 -17.67
CA LEU A 515 2.04 3.94 -16.57
C LEU A 515 1.27 3.43 -15.36
N ASP A 516 1.79 2.39 -14.73
CA ASP A 516 1.17 1.78 -13.57
C ASP A 516 2.21 1.14 -12.64
N GLY A 517 1.78 0.66 -11.48
CA GLY A 517 2.62 -0.12 -10.55
C GLY A 517 2.99 0.59 -9.24
N LYS A 518 3.13 -0.22 -8.19
CA LYS A 518 3.35 0.25 -6.81
C LYS A 518 4.59 1.14 -6.63
N GLY A 519 5.60 1.00 -7.46
CA GLY A 519 6.81 1.83 -7.44
C GLY A 519 6.54 3.32 -7.68
N LEU A 520 5.46 3.65 -8.40
CA LEU A 520 5.04 5.04 -8.60
C LEU A 520 4.56 5.70 -7.29
N LYS A 521 4.02 4.92 -6.35
CA LYS A 521 3.46 5.46 -5.09
C LYS A 521 4.52 6.15 -4.23
N SER A 522 5.81 5.78 -4.35
CA SER A 522 6.90 6.45 -3.63
C SER A 522 7.31 7.80 -4.22
N CYS A 523 6.82 8.16 -5.41
CA CYS A 523 7.24 9.36 -6.16
C CYS A 523 6.09 10.35 -6.35
N LYS A 524 5.18 10.42 -5.37
CA LYS A 524 3.93 11.19 -5.43
C LYS A 524 4.12 12.65 -5.83
N GLU A 525 5.03 13.39 -5.19
CA GLU A 525 5.21 14.82 -5.49
C GLU A 525 5.78 15.04 -6.90
N LEU A 526 6.75 14.24 -7.34
CA LEU A 526 7.28 14.31 -8.70
C LEU A 526 6.18 14.00 -9.75
N LEU A 527 5.33 13.02 -9.48
CA LEU A 527 4.21 12.67 -10.34
C LEU A 527 3.15 13.77 -10.37
N LYS A 528 2.90 14.45 -9.25
CA LYS A 528 1.96 15.57 -9.16
C LYS A 528 2.35 16.70 -10.09
N ASP A 529 3.62 17.11 -10.03
CA ASP A 529 4.14 18.16 -10.90
C ASP A 529 4.11 17.76 -12.38
N THR A 530 4.45 16.51 -12.67
CA THR A 530 4.47 15.97 -14.03
C THR A 530 3.04 15.84 -14.59
N TYR A 531 2.11 15.29 -13.82
CA TYR A 531 0.72 15.09 -14.22
C TYR A 531 0.01 16.43 -14.45
N GLN A 532 0.21 17.42 -13.58
CA GLN A 532 -0.44 18.73 -13.73
C GLN A 532 -0.03 19.46 -15.02
N LYS A 533 1.17 19.21 -15.52
CA LYS A 533 1.66 19.75 -16.80
C LYS A 533 1.16 18.95 -18.01
N ASN A 534 0.94 17.64 -17.83
CA ASN A 534 0.86 16.67 -18.92
C ASN A 534 -0.38 15.75 -18.84
N LYS A 535 -1.46 16.18 -18.18
CA LYS A 535 -2.59 15.30 -17.81
C LYS A 535 -3.26 14.58 -18.98
N ASP A 536 -3.29 15.21 -20.16
CA ASP A 536 -3.98 14.67 -21.34
C ASP A 536 -3.19 13.54 -22.03
N PHE A 537 -1.96 13.28 -21.56
CA PHE A 537 -1.06 12.30 -22.14
C PHE A 537 -0.70 11.16 -21.18
N MET A 538 -1.02 11.27 -19.89
CA MET A 538 -0.61 10.29 -18.87
C MET A 538 -1.80 9.49 -18.32
N PHE A 539 -1.79 8.17 -18.51
CA PHE A 539 -2.90 7.29 -18.15
C PHE A 539 -2.45 6.14 -17.24
N THR A 540 -3.24 5.81 -16.22
CA THR A 540 -3.18 4.47 -15.63
C THR A 540 -3.88 3.48 -16.55
N ILE A 541 -3.72 2.17 -16.35
CA ILE A 541 -4.44 1.16 -17.17
C ILE A 541 -5.95 1.42 -17.13
N SER A 542 -6.48 1.74 -15.95
CA SER A 542 -7.90 2.04 -15.78
C SER A 542 -8.32 3.35 -16.46
N GLY A 543 -7.44 4.36 -16.44
CA GLY A 543 -7.66 5.64 -17.12
C GLY A 543 -7.69 5.46 -18.64
N PHE A 544 -6.74 4.68 -19.17
CA PHE A 544 -6.65 4.38 -20.58
C PHE A 544 -7.87 3.59 -21.07
N LYS A 545 -8.34 2.59 -20.31
CA LYS A 545 -9.59 1.89 -20.63
C LYS A 545 -10.79 2.84 -20.76
N ARG A 546 -10.94 3.80 -19.83
CA ARG A 546 -12.02 4.81 -19.92
C ARG A 546 -11.85 5.77 -21.10
N TRP A 547 -10.61 6.05 -21.47
CA TRP A 547 -10.29 6.87 -22.63
C TRP A 547 -10.67 6.17 -23.94
N LEU A 548 -10.38 4.87 -24.07
CA LEU A 548 -10.76 4.05 -25.22
C LEU A 548 -12.28 4.01 -25.45
N VAL A 549 -13.10 3.92 -24.40
CA VAL A 549 -14.57 3.93 -24.53
C VAL A 549 -15.10 5.22 -25.20
N LYS A 550 -14.35 6.32 -25.14
CA LYS A 550 -14.73 7.61 -25.73
C LYS A 550 -14.22 7.82 -27.16
N LYS A 551 -13.47 6.87 -27.72
CA LYS A 551 -12.82 6.96 -29.04
C LYS A 551 -13.39 5.88 -29.96
#